data_AF-A0A6J7SNV6-F1
#
_entry.id   AF-A0A6J7SNV6-F1
#
_cell.length_a   1.000
_cell.length_b   1.000
_cell.length_c   1.000
_cell.angle_alpha   90.00
_cell.angle_beta   90.00
_cell.angle_gamma   90.00
#
_symmetry.space_group_name_H-M   'P 1'
#
loop_
_entity.id
_entity.type
_entity.pdbx_description
1 polymer ?
#
loop_
_entity_poly.entity_id
_entity_poly.type
_entity_poly.pdbx_seq_one_letter_code
_entity_poly.pdbx_strand_id
1 'polypeptide(L)'
;MANTTRISSARLEQSFEATHTTSPAGAPLASIDGVRALMQLRGHELIQDLLQNIAHFKNDLKEHFGFDLFIDPDRFAPGSFDATKLVIQTHHFGGDGVAIERALTSHGVRVEMADRDTIIPIVTVADDERSFKILANALKASITPQTPRAVATALSWRISPTFGVSIRDAFFSSSEMVSATNAIGRISADLIAPYPPGVPVVTPGEVLTEEILTGLATVAAEGVRIAYSTDSTLATYRVLAK
;
A
#
# COMPACT_ATOMS: atom_id res chain seq x y z
N MET A 1 28.70 8.22 -2.82
CA MET A 1 29.38 6.90 -2.70
C MET A 1 29.01 6.29 -1.36
N ALA A 2 28.97 4.95 -1.26
CA ALA A 2 28.64 4.26 -0.01
C ALA A 2 29.69 4.55 1.08
N ASN A 3 29.24 4.64 2.33
CA ASN A 3 30.15 4.85 3.47
C ASN A 3 30.84 3.54 3.85
N THR A 4 32.03 3.30 3.28
CA THR A 4 32.79 2.04 3.40
C THR A 4 33.39 1.79 4.78
N THR A 5 33.22 2.71 5.74
CA THR A 5 33.61 2.50 7.14
C THR A 5 32.64 1.58 7.89
N ARG A 6 31.37 1.51 7.44
CA ARG A 6 30.33 0.67 8.06
C ARG A 6 30.07 -0.62 7.29
N ILE A 7 30.37 -0.63 5.99
CA ILE A 7 30.14 -1.77 5.10
C ILE A 7 31.41 -1.99 4.26
N SER A 8 31.91 -3.22 4.21
CA SER A 8 33.05 -3.58 3.35
C SER A 8 32.72 -3.30 1.88
N SER A 9 33.57 -2.52 1.21
CA SER A 9 33.43 -2.22 -0.23
C SER A 9 33.43 -3.49 -1.08
N ALA A 10 34.32 -4.44 -0.79
CA ALA A 10 34.41 -5.70 -1.51
C ALA A 10 33.12 -6.53 -1.39
N ARG A 11 32.51 -6.57 -0.19
CA ARG A 11 31.23 -7.28 0.02
C ARG A 11 30.06 -6.56 -0.65
N LEU A 12 30.07 -5.23 -0.67
CA LEU A 12 29.05 -4.45 -1.37
C LEU A 12 29.12 -4.71 -2.88
N GLU A 13 30.31 -4.63 -3.46
CA GLU A 13 30.54 -4.91 -4.89
C GLU A 13 30.08 -6.33 -5.25
N GLN A 14 30.50 -7.33 -4.48
CA GLN A 14 30.08 -8.71 -4.69
C GLN A 14 28.55 -8.88 -4.66
N SER A 15 27.86 -8.17 -3.76
CA SER A 15 26.40 -8.25 -3.63
C SER A 15 25.68 -7.54 -4.78
N PHE A 16 26.25 -6.43 -5.25
CA PHE A 16 25.78 -5.71 -6.43
C PHE A 16 25.91 -6.60 -7.67
N GLU A 17 27.10 -7.16 -7.93
CA GLU A 17 27.34 -8.05 -9.07
C GLU A 17 26.45 -9.31 -9.05
N ALA A 18 26.12 -9.83 -7.87
CA ALA A 18 25.26 -11.00 -7.75
C ALA A 18 23.79 -10.74 -8.12
N THR A 19 23.35 -9.48 -8.14
CA THR A 19 21.92 -9.11 -8.35
C THR A 19 21.70 -8.16 -9.52
N HIS A 20 22.74 -7.46 -9.97
CA HIS A 20 22.66 -6.53 -11.08
C HIS A 20 22.71 -7.25 -12.43
N THR A 21 22.03 -6.68 -13.42
CA THR A 21 22.15 -7.15 -14.80
C THR A 21 23.54 -6.84 -15.35
N THR A 22 24.14 -7.78 -16.08
CA THR A 22 25.41 -7.55 -16.79
C THR A 22 25.26 -6.64 -18.02
N SER A 23 24.03 -6.24 -18.36
CA SER A 23 23.70 -5.37 -19.50
C SER A 23 22.70 -4.29 -19.08
N PRO A 24 23.12 -3.29 -18.28
CA PRO A 24 22.22 -2.25 -17.80
C PRO A 24 21.76 -1.36 -18.95
N ALA A 25 20.47 -1.04 -18.96
CA ALA A 25 19.94 -0.05 -19.88
C ALA A 25 20.39 1.36 -19.45
N GLY A 26 20.97 2.12 -20.39
CA GLY A 26 21.45 3.47 -20.11
C GLY A 26 20.33 4.46 -19.77
N ALA A 27 19.12 4.28 -20.30
CA ALA A 27 18.01 5.21 -20.10
C ALA A 27 17.53 5.31 -18.63
N PRO A 28 17.27 4.19 -17.90
CA PRO A 28 17.02 4.25 -16.46
C PRO A 28 18.13 4.93 -15.65
N LEU A 29 19.41 4.67 -15.98
CA LEU A 29 20.54 5.29 -15.30
C LEU A 29 20.57 6.82 -15.52
N ALA A 30 20.38 7.25 -16.76
CA ALA A 30 20.29 8.67 -17.11
C ALA A 30 19.09 9.34 -16.44
N SER A 31 17.94 8.64 -16.34
CA SER A 31 16.76 9.14 -15.63
C SER A 31 17.02 9.37 -14.14
N ILE A 32 17.68 8.42 -13.47
CA ILE A 32 18.01 8.55 -12.04
C ILE A 32 19.01 9.69 -11.81
N ASP A 33 20.04 9.82 -12.66
CA ASP A 33 20.99 10.93 -12.57
C ASP A 33 20.32 12.29 -12.84
N GLY A 34 19.41 12.34 -13.81
CA GLY A 34 18.59 13.51 -14.09
C GLY A 34 17.73 13.95 -12.89
N VAL A 35 17.04 13.01 -12.23
CA VAL A 35 16.26 13.31 -11.02
C VAL A 35 17.15 13.75 -9.87
N ARG A 36 18.32 13.11 -9.68
CA ARG A 36 19.30 13.54 -8.67
C ARG A 36 19.75 14.99 -8.92
N ALA A 37 20.10 15.34 -10.17
CA ALA A 37 20.49 16.69 -10.54
C ALA A 37 19.34 17.70 -10.32
N LEU A 38 18.12 17.34 -10.71
CA LEU A 38 16.93 18.15 -10.48
C LEU A 38 16.72 18.45 -8.99
N MET A 39 16.74 17.42 -8.15
CA MET A 39 16.54 17.58 -6.70
C MET A 39 17.69 18.34 -6.03
N GLN A 40 18.93 18.21 -6.52
CA GLN A 40 20.06 18.99 -6.03
C GLN A 40 19.94 20.48 -6.36
N LEU A 41 19.45 20.81 -7.57
CA LEU A 41 19.39 22.20 -8.05
C LEU A 41 18.10 22.91 -7.63
N ARG A 42 16.97 22.21 -7.65
CA ARG A 42 15.62 22.77 -7.49
C ARG A 42 14.74 22.03 -6.48
N GLY A 43 15.27 21.03 -5.76
CA GLY A 43 14.44 20.21 -4.86
C GLY A 43 13.72 21.03 -3.77
N HIS A 44 14.38 22.03 -3.19
CA HIS A 44 13.75 22.90 -2.19
C HIS A 44 12.59 23.71 -2.77
N GLU A 45 12.79 24.34 -3.93
CA GLU A 45 11.75 25.10 -4.65
C GLU A 45 10.54 24.20 -4.96
N LEU A 46 10.79 23.06 -5.62
CA LEU A 46 9.73 22.15 -6.06
C LEU A 46 8.93 21.55 -4.89
N ILE A 47 9.61 21.19 -3.79
CA ILE A 47 8.93 20.69 -2.59
C ILE A 47 8.13 21.80 -1.93
N GLN A 48 8.66 23.02 -1.86
CA GLN A 48 7.95 24.16 -1.31
C GLN A 48 6.66 24.46 -2.09
N ASP A 49 6.74 24.47 -3.43
CA ASP A 49 5.58 24.67 -4.30
C ASP A 49 4.54 23.55 -4.11
N LEU A 50 4.99 22.29 -4.04
CA LEU A 50 4.11 21.16 -3.74
C LEU A 50 3.39 21.33 -2.39
N LEU A 51 4.11 21.71 -1.34
CA LEU A 51 3.52 21.91 0.00
C LEU A 51 2.52 23.07 0.02
N GLN A 52 2.79 24.15 -0.71
CA GLN A 52 1.84 25.27 -0.87
C GLN A 52 0.58 24.83 -1.61
N ASN A 53 0.72 24.08 -2.70
CA ASN A 53 -0.41 23.52 -3.45
C ASN A 53 -1.25 22.58 -2.58
N ILE A 54 -0.61 21.72 -1.79
CA ILE A 54 -1.30 20.84 -0.83
C ILE A 54 -2.07 21.65 0.21
N ALA A 55 -1.48 22.71 0.75
CA ALA A 55 -2.15 23.54 1.75
C ALA A 55 -3.39 24.22 1.16
N HIS A 56 -3.28 24.83 -0.04
CA HIS A 56 -4.42 25.43 -0.74
C HIS A 56 -5.50 24.40 -1.06
N PHE A 57 -5.11 23.23 -1.57
CA PHE A 57 -6.01 22.13 -1.88
C PHE A 57 -6.78 21.63 -0.66
N LYS A 58 -6.11 21.44 0.49
CA LYS A 58 -6.74 21.03 1.74
C LYS A 58 -7.73 22.08 2.23
N ASN A 59 -7.38 23.37 2.15
CA ASN A 59 -8.26 24.47 2.53
C ASN A 59 -9.50 24.56 1.62
N ASP A 60 -9.33 24.46 0.30
CA ASP A 60 -10.44 24.49 -0.66
C ASP A 60 -11.45 23.36 -0.42
N LEU A 61 -10.98 22.16 -0.09
CA LEU A 61 -11.86 21.04 0.27
C LEU A 61 -12.53 21.27 1.63
N LYS A 62 -11.79 21.77 2.63
CA LYS A 62 -12.34 22.08 3.95
C LYS A 62 -13.47 23.12 3.86
N GLU A 63 -13.27 24.18 3.08
CA GLU A 63 -14.28 25.22 2.85
C GLU A 63 -15.52 24.65 2.14
N HIS A 64 -15.33 23.76 1.16
CA HIS A 64 -16.44 23.15 0.43
C HIS A 64 -17.28 22.19 1.29
N PHE A 65 -16.64 21.32 2.07
CA PHE A 65 -17.34 20.30 2.85
C PHE A 65 -17.74 20.79 4.26
N GLY A 66 -17.10 21.83 4.78
CA GLY A 66 -17.33 22.36 6.13
C GLY A 66 -16.63 21.57 7.24
N PHE A 67 -15.75 20.62 6.90
CA PHE A 67 -14.95 19.82 7.84
C PHE A 67 -13.66 19.31 7.19
N ASP A 68 -12.70 18.89 8.01
CA ASP A 68 -11.44 18.34 7.54
C ASP A 68 -11.61 16.90 7.03
N LEU A 69 -11.24 16.66 5.77
CA LEU A 69 -11.25 15.32 5.16
C LEU A 69 -10.01 14.49 5.51
N PHE A 70 -8.92 15.17 5.84
CA PHE A 70 -7.59 14.58 5.94
C PHE A 70 -7.26 14.19 7.37
N ILE A 71 -6.38 13.22 7.52
CA ILE A 71 -5.83 12.87 8.83
C ILE A 71 -5.14 14.07 9.48
N ASP A 72 -5.39 14.23 10.78
CA ASP A 72 -4.82 15.28 11.61
C ASP A 72 -3.31 15.02 11.87
N PRO A 73 -2.41 15.93 11.43
CA PRO A 73 -0.97 15.83 11.68
C PRO A 73 -0.60 15.84 13.17
N ASP A 74 -1.41 16.44 14.04
CA ASP A 74 -1.10 16.56 15.48
C ASP A 74 -1.21 15.21 16.21
N ARG A 75 -1.73 14.18 15.55
CA ARG A 75 -1.75 12.79 16.04
C ARG A 75 -0.40 12.09 15.91
N PHE A 76 0.58 12.72 15.27
CA PHE A 76 1.90 12.15 15.01
C PHE A 76 2.99 12.85 15.83
N ALA A 77 4.05 12.11 16.16
CA ALA A 77 5.23 12.71 16.78
C ALA A 77 5.87 13.76 15.85
N PRO A 78 6.48 14.83 16.38
CA PRO A 78 7.14 15.86 15.58
C PRO A 78 8.12 15.25 14.56
N GLY A 79 8.01 15.68 13.30
CA GLY A 79 8.85 15.18 12.19
C GLY A 79 8.49 13.80 11.65
N SER A 80 7.42 13.17 12.13
CA SER A 80 6.99 11.83 11.69
C SER A 80 5.83 11.84 10.69
N PHE A 81 5.27 13.02 10.38
CA PHE A 81 4.18 13.18 9.43
C PHE A 81 4.69 13.62 8.05
N ASP A 82 4.35 12.88 7.01
CA ASP A 82 4.59 13.27 5.62
C ASP A 82 3.40 14.07 5.08
N ALA A 83 3.59 15.39 4.93
CA ALA A 83 2.57 16.28 4.42
C ALA A 83 2.17 15.99 2.96
N THR A 84 3.01 15.30 2.19
CA THR A 84 2.74 14.94 0.79
C THR A 84 1.84 13.72 0.65
N LYS A 85 1.68 12.93 1.72
CA LYS A 85 0.75 11.80 1.74
C LYS A 85 -0.67 12.27 2.05
N LEU A 86 -1.47 12.40 1.01
CA LEU A 86 -2.87 12.84 1.12
C LEU A 86 -3.75 11.68 1.60
N VAL A 87 -3.91 11.51 2.91
CA VAL A 87 -4.78 10.48 3.50
C VAL A 87 -6.14 11.07 3.82
N ILE A 88 -7.17 10.71 3.05
CA ILE A 88 -8.57 11.09 3.26
C ILE A 88 -9.26 9.99 4.07
N GLN A 89 -9.85 10.34 5.21
CA GLN A 89 -10.47 9.37 6.12
C GLN A 89 -11.99 9.30 5.91
N THR A 90 -12.44 8.42 5.01
CA THR A 90 -13.84 8.36 4.56
C THR A 90 -14.84 7.99 5.66
N HIS A 91 -14.39 7.23 6.66
CA HIS A 91 -15.22 6.85 7.80
C HIS A 91 -15.71 8.04 8.63
N HIS A 92 -14.98 9.17 8.65
CA HIS A 92 -15.39 10.41 9.34
C HIS A 92 -16.63 11.06 8.72
N PHE A 93 -16.93 10.78 7.46
CA PHE A 93 -18.10 11.30 6.75
C PHE A 93 -18.95 10.18 6.16
N GLY A 94 -18.83 8.97 6.69
CA GLY A 94 -19.65 7.81 6.27
C GLY A 94 -19.40 7.30 4.86
N GLY A 95 -18.42 7.85 4.14
CA GLY A 95 -18.11 7.45 2.77
C GLY A 95 -17.53 6.04 2.68
N ASP A 96 -17.76 5.39 1.54
CA ASP A 96 -17.06 4.18 1.13
C ASP A 96 -15.95 4.57 0.15
N GLY A 97 -14.69 4.38 0.54
CA GLY A 97 -13.55 4.83 -0.27
C GLY A 97 -13.44 4.10 -1.61
N VAL A 98 -13.85 2.84 -1.68
CA VAL A 98 -13.89 2.07 -2.94
C VAL A 98 -14.96 2.62 -3.88
N ALA A 99 -16.12 3.02 -3.34
CA ALA A 99 -17.16 3.67 -4.14
C ALA A 99 -16.70 5.04 -4.67
N ILE A 100 -16.03 5.83 -3.83
CA ILE A 100 -15.49 7.14 -4.23
C ILE A 100 -14.37 6.97 -5.26
N GLU A 101 -13.48 5.98 -5.12
CA GLU A 101 -12.46 5.67 -6.15
C GLU A 101 -13.08 5.36 -7.51
N ARG A 102 -14.17 4.57 -7.55
CA ARG A 102 -14.88 4.29 -8.80
C ARG A 102 -15.45 5.57 -9.42
N ALA A 103 -15.99 6.47 -8.60
CA ALA A 103 -16.45 7.78 -9.04
C ALA A 103 -15.31 8.69 -9.51
N LEU A 104 -14.16 8.72 -8.84
CA LEU A 104 -12.98 9.45 -9.30
C LEU A 104 -12.48 8.92 -10.65
N THR A 105 -12.51 7.59 -10.83
CA THR A 105 -12.09 6.94 -12.08
C THR A 105 -12.96 7.36 -13.26
N SER A 106 -14.27 7.57 -13.07
CA SER A 106 -15.14 8.08 -14.14
C SER A 106 -14.85 9.54 -14.53
N HIS A 107 -14.16 10.29 -13.65
CA HIS A 107 -13.61 11.62 -13.93
C HIS A 107 -12.16 11.58 -14.46
N GLY A 108 -11.61 10.39 -14.73
CA GLY A 108 -10.23 10.22 -15.20
C GLY A 108 -9.17 10.37 -14.11
N VAL A 109 -9.56 10.39 -12.83
CA VAL A 109 -8.66 10.49 -11.68
C VAL A 109 -8.44 9.11 -11.07
N ARG A 110 -7.17 8.74 -10.89
CA ARG A 110 -6.78 7.51 -10.16
C ARG A 110 -6.18 7.89 -8.81
N VAL A 111 -6.35 7.00 -7.84
CA VAL A 111 -5.75 7.11 -6.51
C VAL A 111 -4.74 5.98 -6.32
N GLU A 112 -3.79 6.18 -5.41
CA GLU A 112 -2.80 5.16 -5.05
C GLU A 112 -3.46 3.96 -4.37
N MET A 113 -4.41 4.26 -3.46
CA MET A 113 -5.11 3.25 -2.68
C MET A 113 -6.49 3.78 -2.30
N ALA A 114 -7.49 2.90 -2.32
CA ALA A 114 -8.74 3.11 -1.62
C ALA A 114 -9.13 1.81 -0.92
N ASP A 115 -9.55 1.94 0.33
CA ASP A 115 -10.27 0.89 1.06
C ASP A 115 -11.64 1.41 1.48
N ARG A 116 -12.33 0.66 2.33
CA ARG A 116 -13.63 1.08 2.85
C ARG A 116 -13.52 2.45 3.55
N ASP A 117 -12.50 2.66 4.38
CA ASP A 117 -12.37 3.75 5.38
C ASP A 117 -11.40 4.87 4.99
N THR A 118 -10.67 4.71 3.89
CA THR A 118 -9.56 5.57 3.47
C THR A 118 -9.44 5.68 1.96
N ILE A 119 -9.05 6.87 1.47
CA ILE A 119 -8.59 7.09 0.10
C ILE A 119 -7.26 7.83 0.16
N ILE A 120 -6.34 7.45 -0.72
CA ILE A 120 -5.01 8.04 -0.81
C ILE A 120 -4.70 8.45 -2.25
N PRO A 121 -4.94 9.71 -2.65
CA PRO A 121 -4.34 10.25 -3.86
C PRO A 121 -2.82 10.35 -3.71
N ILE A 122 -2.08 10.25 -4.82
CA ILE A 122 -0.65 10.51 -4.86
C ILE A 122 -0.42 11.88 -5.53
N VAL A 123 0.46 12.68 -4.92
CA VAL A 123 0.93 13.95 -5.47
C VAL A 123 2.44 14.03 -5.31
N THR A 124 3.09 14.70 -6.25
CA THR A 124 4.53 14.72 -6.41
C THR A 124 4.99 16.10 -6.87
N VAL A 125 6.31 16.31 -6.92
CA VAL A 125 6.91 17.53 -7.49
C VAL A 125 6.61 17.75 -8.98
N ALA A 126 5.99 16.78 -9.66
CA ALA A 126 5.54 16.93 -11.04
C ALA A 126 4.11 17.51 -11.15
N ASP A 127 3.38 17.60 -10.04
CA ASP A 127 2.01 18.09 -10.00
C ASP A 127 1.96 19.61 -9.78
N ASP A 128 1.07 20.27 -10.52
CA ASP A 128 0.87 21.71 -10.51
C ASP A 128 -0.53 22.10 -10.01
N GLU A 129 -0.79 23.40 -9.89
CA GLU A 129 -2.09 23.94 -9.46
C GLU A 129 -3.26 23.37 -10.30
N ARG A 130 -3.04 23.17 -11.60
CA ARG A 130 -4.05 22.60 -12.51
C ARG A 130 -4.41 21.17 -12.10
N SER A 131 -3.41 20.34 -11.83
CA SER A 131 -3.58 18.94 -11.43
C SER A 131 -4.31 18.84 -10.08
N PHE A 132 -3.94 19.69 -9.11
CA PHE A 132 -4.66 19.82 -7.84
C PHE A 132 -6.12 20.25 -8.02
N LYS A 133 -6.40 21.19 -8.93
CA LYS A 133 -7.76 21.64 -9.22
C LYS A 133 -8.62 20.54 -9.86
N ILE A 134 -8.04 19.73 -10.76
CA ILE A 134 -8.72 18.57 -11.33
C ILE A 134 -9.10 17.58 -10.22
N LEU A 135 -8.15 17.23 -9.35
CA LEU A 135 -8.39 16.34 -8.21
C LEU A 135 -9.45 16.91 -7.26
N ALA A 136 -9.39 18.21 -6.92
CA ALA A 136 -10.32 18.84 -6.00
C ALA A 136 -11.76 18.79 -6.54
N ASN A 137 -11.94 19.16 -7.81
CA ASN A 137 -13.25 19.11 -8.46
C ASN A 137 -13.80 17.68 -8.54
N ALA A 138 -12.96 16.71 -8.86
CA ALA A 138 -13.36 15.30 -8.89
C ALA A 138 -13.80 14.80 -7.50
N LEU A 139 -13.07 15.16 -6.44
CA LEU A 139 -13.44 14.83 -5.06
C LEU A 139 -14.75 15.49 -4.64
N LYS A 140 -14.93 16.79 -4.93
CA LYS A 140 -16.18 17.54 -4.69
C LYS A 140 -17.38 16.90 -5.37
N ALA A 141 -17.21 16.42 -6.60
CA ALA A 141 -18.27 15.74 -7.34
C ALA A 141 -18.52 14.29 -6.87
N SER A 142 -17.52 13.64 -6.27
CA SER A 142 -17.56 12.21 -5.92
C SER A 142 -17.91 11.94 -4.45
N ILE A 143 -17.78 12.93 -3.57
CA ILE A 143 -18.02 12.78 -2.13
C ILE A 143 -19.38 13.38 -1.78
N THR A 144 -20.24 12.53 -1.22
CA THR A 144 -21.48 12.93 -0.56
C THR A 144 -21.38 12.56 0.92
N PRO A 145 -21.26 13.54 1.85
CA PRO A 145 -21.18 13.26 3.27
C PRO A 145 -22.40 12.51 3.80
N GLN A 146 -22.14 11.53 4.66
CA GLN A 146 -23.12 10.68 5.34
C GLN A 146 -22.75 10.58 6.83
N THR A 147 -23.53 9.78 7.57
CA THR A 147 -23.28 9.55 9.00
C THR A 147 -21.91 8.89 9.21
N PRO A 148 -21.05 9.44 10.09
CA PRO A 148 -19.77 8.83 10.43
C PRO A 148 -19.94 7.40 10.93
N ARG A 149 -18.92 6.56 10.71
CA ARG A 149 -18.95 5.14 11.08
C ARG A 149 -17.64 4.69 11.71
N ALA A 150 -17.69 3.62 12.48
CA ALA A 150 -16.51 3.04 13.12
C ALA A 150 -15.55 2.45 12.07
N VAL A 151 -14.24 2.60 12.33
CA VAL A 151 -13.17 2.01 11.53
C VAL A 151 -13.19 0.49 11.70
N ALA A 152 -13.07 -0.23 10.59
CA ALA A 152 -12.85 -1.68 10.62
C ALA A 152 -11.34 -1.97 10.63
N THR A 153 -10.88 -2.79 11.57
CA THR A 153 -9.48 -3.25 11.56
C THR A 153 -9.32 -4.36 10.52
N ALA A 154 -8.39 -4.20 9.59
CA ALA A 154 -8.07 -5.25 8.62
C ALA A 154 -7.52 -6.50 9.31
N LEU A 155 -7.79 -7.67 8.73
CA LEU A 155 -7.36 -8.98 9.23
C LEU A 155 -5.85 -9.05 9.46
N SER A 156 -5.05 -8.48 8.55
CA SER A 156 -3.58 -8.48 8.62
C SER A 156 -3.02 -7.87 9.91
N TRP A 157 -3.81 -7.09 10.65
CA TRP A 157 -3.40 -6.46 11.91
C TRP A 157 -3.93 -7.19 13.15
N ARG A 158 -4.73 -8.24 12.99
CA ARG A 158 -5.30 -9.04 14.09
C ARG A 158 -4.58 -10.36 14.28
N ILE A 159 -4.00 -10.90 13.21
CA ILE A 159 -3.35 -12.21 13.23
C ILE A 159 -1.92 -12.10 13.78
N SER A 160 -1.60 -12.99 14.72
CA SER A 160 -0.22 -13.25 15.13
C SER A 160 0.31 -14.48 14.39
N PRO A 161 1.40 -14.37 13.60
CA PRO A 161 1.89 -15.48 12.80
C PRO A 161 2.47 -16.59 13.68
N THR A 162 2.24 -17.84 13.28
CA THR A 162 2.90 -19.01 13.85
C THR A 162 3.89 -19.56 12.82
N PHE A 163 5.18 -19.53 13.12
CA PHE A 163 6.23 -19.98 12.19
C PHE A 163 6.45 -21.50 12.31
N GLY A 164 6.40 -22.21 11.18
CA GLY A 164 6.76 -23.62 11.09
C GLY A 164 8.20 -23.82 10.60
N VAL A 165 8.53 -23.21 9.46
CA VAL A 165 9.88 -23.23 8.86
C VAL A 165 10.24 -21.84 8.35
N SER A 166 11.50 -21.65 7.94
CA SER A 166 11.89 -20.38 7.31
C SER A 166 11.21 -20.21 5.94
N ILE A 167 10.99 -18.97 5.51
CA ILE A 167 10.48 -18.66 4.16
C ILE A 167 11.35 -19.33 3.08
N ARG A 168 12.66 -19.40 3.29
CA ARG A 168 13.59 -20.06 2.37
C ARG A 168 13.31 -21.55 2.27
N ASP A 169 13.17 -22.23 3.40
CA ASP A 169 12.91 -23.67 3.42
C ASP A 169 11.54 -23.99 2.82
N ALA A 170 10.53 -23.16 3.11
CA ALA A 170 9.22 -23.28 2.49
C ALA A 170 9.28 -23.12 0.96
N PHE A 171 10.04 -22.14 0.47
CA PHE A 171 10.20 -21.90 -0.97
C PHE A 171 10.84 -23.08 -1.72
N PHE A 172 11.80 -23.78 -1.11
CA PHE A 172 12.50 -24.91 -1.73
C PHE A 172 11.85 -26.27 -1.45
N SER A 173 10.80 -26.32 -0.65
CA SER A 173 10.09 -27.56 -0.30
C SER A 173 9.06 -27.93 -1.38
N SER A 174 8.77 -29.23 -1.49
CA SER A 174 7.64 -29.71 -2.28
C SER A 174 6.31 -29.24 -1.67
N SER A 175 5.33 -28.92 -2.52
CA SER A 175 4.01 -28.46 -2.09
C SER A 175 2.88 -29.27 -2.73
N GLU A 176 1.73 -29.31 -2.08
CA GLU A 176 0.49 -29.91 -2.58
C GLU A 176 -0.70 -28.94 -2.38
N MET A 177 -1.76 -29.11 -3.17
CA MET A 177 -3.03 -28.40 -2.96
C MET A 177 -3.93 -29.25 -2.06
N VAL A 178 -4.45 -28.67 -0.97
CA VAL A 178 -5.40 -29.32 -0.08
C VAL A 178 -6.65 -28.45 0.08
N SER A 179 -7.79 -29.06 0.42
CA SER A 179 -9.01 -28.29 0.74
C SER A 179 -8.81 -27.41 1.97
N ALA A 180 -9.59 -26.34 2.09
CA ALA A 180 -9.59 -25.46 3.27
C ALA A 180 -9.65 -26.23 4.60
N THR A 181 -10.51 -27.24 4.70
CA THR A 181 -10.64 -28.07 5.91
C THR A 181 -9.37 -28.84 6.24
N ASN A 182 -8.63 -29.30 5.22
CA ASN A 182 -7.39 -30.07 5.39
C ASN A 182 -6.12 -29.19 5.49
N ALA A 183 -6.27 -27.88 5.34
CA ALA A 183 -5.17 -26.92 5.40
C ALA A 183 -4.85 -26.48 6.84
N ILE A 184 -5.80 -26.57 7.78
CA ILE A 184 -5.58 -26.17 9.18
C ILE A 184 -4.42 -26.95 9.79
N GLY A 185 -3.48 -26.24 10.39
CA GLY A 185 -2.26 -26.79 10.99
C GLY A 185 -1.16 -27.15 9.98
N ARG A 186 -1.39 -26.97 8.67
CA ARG A 186 -0.38 -27.17 7.63
C ARG A 186 0.45 -25.90 7.44
N ILE A 187 1.67 -26.07 6.94
CA ILE A 187 2.56 -24.96 6.61
C ILE A 187 2.19 -24.43 5.22
N SER A 188 1.91 -23.14 5.12
CA SER A 188 1.62 -22.48 3.84
C SER A 188 2.84 -22.50 2.93
N ALA A 189 2.62 -22.84 1.66
CA ALA A 189 3.58 -22.62 0.58
C ALA A 189 3.30 -21.30 -0.17
N ASP A 190 2.24 -20.59 0.21
CA ASP A 190 1.79 -19.35 -0.41
C ASP A 190 2.02 -18.15 0.50
N LEU A 191 2.20 -17.00 -0.15
CA LEU A 191 1.95 -15.69 0.44
C LEU A 191 0.47 -15.37 0.20
N ILE A 192 -0.26 -14.96 1.23
CA ILE A 192 -1.69 -14.63 1.11
C ILE A 192 -1.93 -13.24 1.73
N ALA A 193 -2.45 -12.31 0.93
CA ALA A 193 -2.69 -10.94 1.36
C ALA A 193 -4.08 -10.43 0.92
N PRO A 194 -4.96 -10.03 1.85
CA PRO A 194 -6.12 -9.21 1.52
C PRO A 194 -5.68 -7.85 0.97
N TYR A 195 -6.33 -7.40 -0.10
CA TYR A 195 -6.02 -6.14 -0.75
C TYR A 195 -7.28 -5.28 -0.88
N PRO A 196 -7.27 -4.04 -0.36
CA PRO A 196 -6.23 -3.39 0.48
C PRO A 196 -6.17 -3.96 1.92
N PRO A 197 -5.08 -3.71 2.70
CA PRO A 197 -3.90 -2.89 2.38
C PRO A 197 -2.82 -3.64 1.58
N GLY A 198 -3.00 -4.92 1.27
CA GLY A 198 -1.96 -5.72 0.61
C GLY A 198 -0.85 -6.19 1.54
N VAL A 199 -1.07 -6.09 2.86
CA VAL A 199 -0.17 -6.65 3.87
C VAL A 199 -0.48 -8.15 4.02
N PRO A 200 0.51 -9.04 3.87
CA PRO A 200 0.31 -10.47 4.02
C PRO A 200 -0.30 -10.82 5.39
N VAL A 201 -1.33 -11.67 5.37
CA VAL A 201 -1.84 -12.38 6.55
C VAL A 201 -1.06 -13.68 6.75
N VAL A 202 -0.54 -14.24 5.65
CA VAL A 202 0.27 -15.45 5.65
C VAL A 202 1.49 -15.24 4.76
N THR A 203 2.65 -15.67 5.24
CA THR A 203 3.86 -15.82 4.43
C THR A 203 4.26 -17.30 4.31
N PRO A 204 5.01 -17.71 3.25
CA PRO A 204 5.47 -19.09 3.13
C PRO A 204 6.27 -19.51 4.35
N GLY A 205 5.99 -20.70 4.90
CA GLY A 205 6.63 -21.20 6.12
C GLY A 205 5.84 -20.95 7.40
N GLU A 206 4.77 -20.15 7.35
CA GLU A 206 3.83 -19.99 8.46
C GLU A 206 2.76 -21.08 8.47
N VAL A 207 2.26 -21.41 9.66
CA VAL A 207 1.19 -22.38 9.89
C VAL A 207 -0.17 -21.73 9.64
N LEU A 208 -0.98 -22.37 8.80
CA LEU A 208 -2.35 -21.99 8.53
C LEU A 208 -3.25 -22.34 9.72
N THR A 209 -3.64 -21.35 10.51
CA THR A 209 -4.56 -21.53 11.64
C THR A 209 -6.03 -21.43 11.19
N GLU A 210 -6.93 -21.94 12.02
CA GLU A 210 -8.38 -21.79 11.79
C GLU A 210 -8.80 -20.31 11.73
N GLU A 211 -8.21 -19.46 12.58
CA GLU A 211 -8.47 -18.02 12.60
C GLU A 211 -8.10 -17.36 11.25
N ILE A 212 -6.93 -17.72 10.70
CA ILE A 212 -6.49 -17.22 9.40
C ILE A 212 -7.47 -17.62 8.30
N LEU A 213 -7.83 -18.90 8.20
CA LEU A 213 -8.71 -19.40 7.15
C LEU A 213 -10.11 -18.78 7.26
N THR A 214 -10.66 -18.72 8.47
CA THR A 214 -11.98 -18.12 8.73
C THR A 214 -11.98 -16.63 8.44
N GLY A 215 -10.93 -15.92 8.85
CA GLY A 215 -10.78 -14.49 8.59
C GLY A 215 -10.67 -14.20 7.09
N LEU A 216 -9.84 -14.96 6.36
CA LEU A 216 -9.66 -14.82 4.92
C LEU A 216 -10.97 -15.07 4.17
N ALA A 217 -11.70 -16.12 4.53
CA ALA A 217 -13.02 -16.42 3.95
C ALA A 217 -14.04 -15.30 4.22
N THR A 218 -14.04 -14.74 5.43
CA THR A 218 -14.94 -13.63 5.80
C THR A 218 -14.67 -12.39 4.96
N VAL A 219 -13.42 -11.93 4.89
CA VAL A 219 -13.10 -10.71 4.11
C VAL A 219 -13.31 -10.93 2.61
N ALA A 220 -13.06 -12.14 2.09
CA ALA A 220 -13.35 -12.47 0.70
C ALA A 220 -14.86 -12.41 0.41
N ALA A 221 -15.70 -12.89 1.32
CA ALA A 221 -17.16 -12.80 1.20
C ALA A 221 -17.69 -11.35 1.25
N GLU A 222 -16.96 -10.45 1.92
CA GLU A 222 -17.22 -9.00 1.92
C GLU A 222 -16.75 -8.31 0.62
N GLY A 223 -16.17 -9.05 -0.33
CA GLY A 223 -15.71 -8.54 -1.61
C GLY A 223 -14.28 -8.01 -1.60
N VAL A 224 -13.52 -8.21 -0.51
CA VAL A 224 -12.10 -7.86 -0.47
C VAL A 224 -11.33 -8.83 -1.36
N ARG A 225 -10.47 -8.29 -2.24
CA ARG A 225 -9.65 -9.11 -3.13
C ARG A 225 -8.57 -9.84 -2.32
N ILE A 226 -8.44 -11.14 -2.52
CA ILE A 226 -7.32 -11.92 -1.97
C ILE A 226 -6.24 -12.07 -3.04
N ALA A 227 -5.05 -11.53 -2.76
CA ALA A 227 -3.90 -11.61 -3.63
C ALA A 227 -2.96 -12.75 -3.23
N TYR A 228 -2.22 -13.24 -4.23
CA TYR A 228 -1.08 -14.18 -4.13
C TYR A 228 -1.39 -15.61 -3.66
N SER A 229 -2.59 -15.89 -3.15
CA SER A 229 -3.09 -17.26 -2.99
C SER A 229 -3.12 -17.96 -4.35
N THR A 230 -2.60 -19.19 -4.42
CA THR A 230 -2.64 -20.03 -5.63
C THR A 230 -4.07 -20.26 -6.10
N ASP A 231 -5.00 -20.44 -5.15
CA ASP A 231 -6.44 -20.46 -5.41
C ASP A 231 -7.09 -19.23 -4.75
N SER A 232 -7.47 -18.26 -5.58
CA SER A 232 -8.07 -17.00 -5.11
C SER A 232 -9.49 -17.16 -4.57
N THR A 233 -10.15 -18.30 -4.80
CA THR A 233 -11.47 -18.60 -4.21
C THR A 233 -11.37 -19.09 -2.77
N LEU A 234 -10.16 -19.43 -2.32
CA LEU A 234 -9.89 -20.00 -1.01
C LEU A 234 -10.57 -21.36 -0.75
N ALA A 235 -11.03 -22.05 -1.80
CA ALA A 235 -11.54 -23.41 -1.68
C ALA A 235 -10.41 -24.41 -1.37
N THR A 236 -9.22 -24.16 -1.93
CA THR A 236 -8.01 -24.93 -1.70
C THR A 236 -6.84 -24.03 -1.33
N TYR A 237 -5.83 -24.60 -0.67
CA TYR A 237 -4.62 -23.92 -0.22
C TYR A 237 -3.40 -24.71 -0.64
N ARG A 238 -2.35 -24.01 -1.09
CA ARG A 238 -1.05 -24.62 -1.36
C ARG A 238 -0.25 -24.72 -0.07
N VAL A 239 0.07 -25.94 0.33
CA VAL A 239 0.77 -26.24 1.59
C VAL A 239 2.01 -27.07 1.33
N LEU A 240 2.98 -27.06 2.25
CA LEU A 240 4.12 -27.99 2.16
C LEU A 240 3.63 -29.43 2.22
N ALA A 241 4.09 -30.24 1.27
CA ALA A 241 3.81 -31.67 1.24
C ALA A 241 4.37 -32.35 2.49
N LYS A 242 3.72 -33.43 2.93
CA LYS A 242 4.19 -34.25 4.05
C LYS A 242 5.41 -35.09 3.67
#